data_AF-A0A7C1INX0-F1
#
_entry.id   AF-A0A7C1INX0-F1
#
_cell.length_a   1.000
_cell.length_b   1.000
_cell.length_c   1.000
_cell.angle_alpha   90.00
_cell.angle_beta   90.00
_cell.angle_gamma   90.00
#
_symmetry.space_group_name_H-M   'P 1'
#
loop_
_entity.id
_entity.type
_entity.pdbx_description
1 polymer ?
#
loop_
_entity_poly.entity_id
_entity_poly.type
_entity_poly.pdbx_seq_one_letter_code
_entity_poly.pdbx_strand_id
1 'polypeptide(L)'
;MCDYETILAEQSATRYISQCEHGTVHLLWDGLGLHLNQERFFQMAAAIENAVSEMKQLVPQNGAGLFRLQVNHIFLGIPRQQFTQLWELVKQALPNVDLFAGIEDENSGRSLGRLHIRPARICPN
;
A
#
# COMPACT_ATOMS: atom_id res chain seq x y z
N MET A 1 1.50 2.32 18.39
CA MET A 1 1.00 1.02 17.90
C MET A 1 -0.35 1.32 17.27
N CYS A 2 -0.66 0.81 16.08
CA CYS A 2 -1.97 1.07 15.46
C CYS A 2 -3.02 0.22 16.18
N ASP A 3 -4.15 0.83 16.53
CA ASP A 3 -5.28 0.18 17.17
C ASP A 3 -6.22 -0.46 16.13
N TYR A 4 -6.31 0.11 14.93
CA TYR A 4 -7.08 -0.47 13.84
C TYR A 4 -6.54 -0.13 12.46
N GLU A 5 -6.69 -1.09 11.54
CA GLU A 5 -6.29 -0.94 10.15
C GLU A 5 -7.45 -1.33 9.22
N THR A 6 -7.65 -0.53 8.18
CA THR A 6 -8.59 -0.83 7.10
C THR A 6 -7.79 -1.37 5.92
N ILE A 7 -8.11 -2.58 5.45
CA ILE A 7 -7.53 -3.10 4.21
C ILE A 7 -8.11 -2.31 3.04
N LEU A 8 -7.23 -1.64 2.28
CA LEU A 8 -7.56 -0.85 1.11
C LEU A 8 -7.55 -1.69 -0.17
N ALA A 9 -6.64 -2.66 -0.25
CA ALA A 9 -6.54 -3.64 -1.32
C ALA A 9 -5.82 -4.89 -0.82
N GLU A 10 -6.21 -6.07 -1.28
CA GLU A 10 -5.62 -7.35 -0.88
C GLU A 10 -5.49 -8.29 -2.08
N GLN A 11 -4.29 -8.84 -2.25
CA GLN A 11 -4.02 -9.93 -3.19
C GLN A 11 -3.87 -11.26 -2.44
N SER A 12 -3.27 -11.24 -1.26
CA SER A 12 -3.14 -12.39 -0.36
C SER A 12 -2.88 -11.92 1.08
N ALA A 13 -2.88 -12.87 2.02
CA ALA A 13 -2.55 -12.62 3.43
C ALA A 13 -1.15 -12.01 3.64
N THR A 14 -0.24 -12.10 2.67
CA THR A 14 1.12 -11.52 2.72
C THR A 14 1.31 -10.36 1.75
N ARG A 15 0.27 -9.98 1.00
CA ARG A 15 0.31 -8.95 -0.05
C ARG A 15 -0.96 -8.12 -0.01
N TYR A 16 -0.92 -7.05 0.76
CA TYR A 16 -2.03 -6.14 0.92
C TYR A 16 -1.55 -4.72 1.22
N ILE A 17 -2.44 -3.76 1.02
CA ILE A 17 -2.28 -2.38 1.42
C ILE A 17 -3.38 -2.08 2.43
N SER A 18 -3.01 -1.60 3.61
CA SER A 18 -3.94 -1.13 4.63
C SER A 18 -3.67 0.34 4.97
N GLN A 19 -4.61 0.98 5.65
CA GLN A 19 -4.43 2.29 6.24
C GLN A 19 -4.88 2.25 7.70
N CYS A 20 -4.04 2.76 8.59
CA CYS A 20 -4.37 2.86 10.00
C CYS A 20 -5.14 4.16 10.33
N GLU A 21 -5.61 4.25 11.56
CA GLU A 21 -6.34 5.39 12.10
C GLU A 21 -5.59 6.71 12.01
N HIS A 22 -4.26 6.66 12.06
CA HIS A 22 -3.36 7.81 11.98
C HIS A 22 -3.11 8.26 10.53
N GLY A 23 -3.79 7.65 9.56
CA GLY A 23 -3.62 7.96 8.14
C GLY A 23 -2.34 7.41 7.52
N THR A 24 -1.56 6.59 8.24
CA THR A 24 -0.40 5.88 7.67
C THR A 24 -0.90 4.74 6.79
N VAL A 25 -0.38 4.68 5.57
CA VAL A 25 -0.60 3.59 4.61
C VAL A 25 0.50 2.55 4.80
N HIS A 26 0.09 1.31 5.04
CA HIS A 26 0.95 0.15 5.21
C HIS A 26 0.89 -0.69 3.94
N LEU A 27 2.02 -0.87 3.27
CA LEU A 27 2.17 -1.83 2.17
C LEU A 27 2.92 -3.05 2.70
N LEU A 28 2.25 -4.21 2.73
CA LEU A 28 2.88 -5.48 3.04
C LEU A 28 3.13 -6.28 1.75
N TRP A 29 4.35 -6.79 1.57
CA TRP A 29 4.73 -7.62 0.44
C TRP A 29 5.70 -8.73 0.86
N ASP A 30 5.17 -9.96 0.97
CA ASP A 30 5.94 -11.18 1.29
C ASP A 30 6.83 -11.04 2.54
N GLY A 31 6.27 -10.46 3.60
CA GLY A 31 6.95 -10.27 4.90
C GLY A 31 7.73 -8.95 5.02
N LEU A 32 7.79 -8.14 3.95
CA LEU A 32 8.33 -6.78 4.02
C LEU A 32 7.20 -5.76 4.15
N GLY A 33 7.31 -4.88 5.14
CA GLY A 33 6.35 -3.79 5.38
C GLY A 33 6.96 -2.43 5.06
N LEU A 34 6.24 -1.59 4.32
CA LEU A 34 6.54 -0.17 4.14
C LEU A 34 5.42 0.66 4.75
N HIS A 35 5.78 1.55 5.66
CA HIS A 35 4.84 2.47 6.30
C HIS A 35 5.09 3.86 5.73
N LEU A 36 4.06 4.43 5.11
CA LEU A 36 4.14 5.69 4.40
C LEU A 36 3.01 6.58 4.90
N ASN A 37 3.27 7.87 5.09
CA ASN A 37 2.16 8.82 5.11
C ASN A 37 1.50 8.87 3.72
N GLN A 38 0.30 9.45 3.64
CA GLN A 38 -0.48 9.49 2.41
C GLN A 38 0.27 10.17 1.26
N GLU A 39 0.94 11.29 1.52
CA GLU A 39 1.71 12.03 0.51
C GLU A 39 2.81 11.15 -0.10
N ARG A 40 3.59 10.46 0.74
CA ARG A 40 4.64 9.54 0.29
C ARG A 40 4.07 8.33 -0.45
N PHE A 41 2.89 7.84 -0.05
CA PHE A 41 2.21 6.78 -0.77
C PHE A 41 1.81 7.23 -2.18
N PHE A 42 1.22 8.42 -2.34
CA PHE A 42 0.88 8.96 -3.68
C PHE A 42 2.11 9.19 -4.55
N GLN A 43 3.19 9.73 -3.98
CA GLN A 43 4.47 9.90 -4.70
C GLN A 43 5.03 8.55 -5.18
N MET A 44 5.00 7.53 -4.31
CA MET A 44 5.42 6.18 -4.66
C MET A 44 4.52 5.58 -5.75
N ALA A 45 3.19 5.76 -5.65
CA ALA A 45 2.25 5.26 -6.63
C ALA A 45 2.50 5.85 -8.03
N ALA A 46 2.72 7.16 -8.13
CA ALA A 46 3.07 7.81 -9.39
C ALA A 46 4.41 7.31 -9.95
N ALA A 47 5.41 7.08 -9.10
CA ALA A 47 6.69 6.52 -9.52
C ALA A 47 6.56 5.08 -10.07
N ILE A 48 5.76 4.25 -9.42
CA ILE A 48 5.47 2.88 -9.88
C ILE A 48 4.70 2.92 -11.21
N GLU A 49 3.70 3.79 -11.34
CA GLU A 49 2.92 3.96 -12.57
C GLU A 49 3.80 4.34 -13.76
N ASN A 50 4.70 5.31 -13.56
CA ASN A 50 5.65 5.76 -14.58
C ASN A 50 6.57 4.60 -15.00
N ALA A 51 7.15 3.88 -14.03
CA ALA A 51 7.99 2.72 -14.31
C ALA A 51 7.23 1.61 -15.06
N VAL A 52 5.96 1.38 -14.72
CA VAL A 52 5.10 0.43 -15.44
C VAL A 52 4.77 0.88 -16.86
N SER A 53 4.60 2.18 -17.06
CA SER A 53 4.34 2.74 -18.39
C SER A 53 5.57 2.64 -19.29
N GLU A 54 6.75 2.99 -18.78
CA GLU A 54 8.03 2.83 -19.46
C GLU A 54 8.28 1.37 -19.86
N MET A 55 7.99 0.42 -18.97
CA MET A 55 8.06 -1.01 -19.27
C MET A 55 7.24 -1.44 -20.48
N LYS A 56 6.05 -0.86 -20.68
CA LYS A 56 5.15 -1.22 -21.79
C LYS A 56 5.68 -0.69 -23.13
N GLN A 57 6.47 0.38 -23.08
CA GLN A 57 7.07 1.00 -24.28
C GLN A 57 8.34 0.28 -24.71
N LEU A 58 9.07 -0.34 -23.77
CA LEU A 58 10.21 -1.19 -24.08
C LEU A 58 9.72 -2.51 -24.71
N VAL A 59 10.13 -2.77 -25.96
CA VAL A 59 9.87 -4.01 -26.73
C VAL A 59 10.00 -5.24 -25.82
N PRO A 60 9.12 -6.25 -25.92
CA PRO A 60 9.17 -7.43 -25.07
C PRO A 60 10.40 -8.26 -25.41
N GLN A 61 11.55 -7.86 -24.86
CA GLN A 61 12.61 -8.81 -24.63
C GLN A 61 12.06 -9.76 -23.58
N ASN A 62 12.08 -11.05 -23.89
CA ASN A 62 11.73 -12.18 -23.01
C ASN A 62 12.65 -12.28 -21.77
N GLY A 63 13.17 -11.15 -21.29
CA GLY A 63 14.19 -11.02 -20.28
C GLY A 63 13.59 -10.94 -18.88
N ALA A 64 14.15 -11.75 -18.00
CA ALA A 64 14.05 -11.60 -16.56
C ALA A 64 14.62 -10.23 -16.14
N GLY A 65 13.78 -9.21 -16.12
CA GLY A 65 14.11 -7.88 -15.60
C GLY A 65 13.80 -7.76 -14.11
N LEU A 66 14.63 -7.01 -13.38
CA LEU A 66 14.44 -6.69 -11.97
C LEU A 66 14.21 -5.18 -11.83
N PHE A 67 13.12 -4.81 -11.17
CA PHE A 67 12.89 -3.46 -10.67
C PHE A 67 13.59 -3.32 -9.33
N ARG A 68 14.16 -2.14 -9.10
CA ARG A 68 14.80 -1.83 -7.82
C ARG A 68 13.96 -0.80 -7.11
N LEU A 69 13.34 -1.19 -6.01
CA LEU A 69 12.80 -0.26 -5.04
C LEU A 69 13.90 0.04 -4.02
N GLN A 70 14.30 1.29 -3.91
CA GLN A 70 15.32 1.72 -2.97
C GLN A 70 14.69 2.50 -1.82
N VAL A 71 15.01 2.10 -0.59
CA VAL A 71 14.70 2.86 0.62
C VAL A 71 16.01 3.07 1.38
N ASN A 72 16.52 4.30 1.39
CA ASN A 72 17.85 4.64 1.89
C ASN A 72 18.94 3.75 1.27
N HIS A 73 19.57 2.87 2.06
CA HIS A 73 20.64 1.96 1.63
C HIS A 73 20.14 0.54 1.34
N ILE A 74 18.83 0.30 1.43
CA ILE A 74 18.22 -1.00 1.19
C ILE A 74 17.63 -1.01 -0.22
N PHE A 75 17.95 -2.04 -0.98
CA PHE A 75 17.42 -2.28 -2.32
C PHE A 75 16.60 -3.56 -2.33
N LEU A 76 15.36 -3.45 -2.75
CA LEU A 76 14.51 -4.60 -3.04
C LEU A 76 14.47 -4.83 -4.54
N GLY A 77 15.01 -5.97 -4.97
CA GLY A 77 14.90 -6.45 -6.35
C GLY A 77 13.55 -7.15 -6.54
N ILE A 78 12.67 -6.56 -7.33
CA ILE A 78 11.33 -7.09 -7.62
C ILE A 78 11.31 -7.58 -9.06
N PRO A 79 11.04 -8.88 -9.33
CA PRO A 79 10.88 -9.38 -10.69
C PRO A 79 9.81 -8.60 -11.45
N ARG A 80 10.02 -8.35 -12.75
CA ARG A 80 9.08 -7.61 -13.61
C ARG A 80 7.61 -7.98 -13.42
N GLN A 81 7.31 -9.28 -13.41
CA GLN A 81 5.94 -9.79 -13.22
C GLN A 81 5.36 -9.39 -11.85
N GLN A 82 6.16 -9.49 -10.79
CA GLN A 82 5.74 -9.09 -9.44
C GLN A 82 5.60 -7.58 -9.33
N PHE A 83 6.42 -6.80 -10.05
CA PHE A 83 6.30 -5.35 -10.08
C PHE A 83 4.99 -4.88 -10.73
N THR A 84 4.54 -5.57 -11.78
CA THR A 84 3.19 -5.34 -12.34
C THR A 84 2.08 -5.72 -11.36
N GLN A 85 2.23 -6.82 -10.60
CA GLN A 85 1.26 -7.19 -9.56
C GLN A 85 1.21 -6.15 -8.42
N LEU A 86 2.37 -5.62 -8.01
CA LEU A 86 2.46 -4.53 -7.05
C LEU A 86 1.69 -3.30 -7.53
N TRP A 87 1.85 -2.94 -8.81
CA TRP A 87 1.10 -1.83 -9.38
C TRP A 87 -0.41 -2.07 -9.35
N GLU A 88 -0.90 -3.25 -9.72
CA GLU A 88 -2.33 -3.54 -9.66
C GLU A 88 -2.88 -3.43 -8.24
N LEU A 89 -2.11 -3.85 -7.23
CA LEU A 89 -2.47 -3.71 -5.83
C LEU A 89 -2.52 -2.22 -5.40
N VAL A 90 -1.50 -1.44 -5.76
CA VAL A 90 -1.45 0.01 -5.50
C VAL A 90 -2.61 0.74 -6.16
N LYS A 91 -2.90 0.41 -7.42
CA LYS A 91 -4.00 1.00 -8.18
C LYS A 91 -5.37 0.74 -7.54
N GLN A 92 -5.58 -0.46 -7.00
CA GLN A 92 -6.79 -0.80 -6.26
C GLN A 92 -6.92 -0.02 -4.94
N ALA A 93 -5.80 0.27 -4.27
CA ALA A 93 -5.80 0.98 -3.00
C ALA A 93 -6.01 2.50 -3.15
N LEU A 94 -5.49 3.11 -4.24
CA LEU A 94 -5.55 4.56 -4.48
C LEU A 94 -6.92 5.24 -4.22
N PRO A 95 -8.05 4.75 -4.76
CA PRO A 95 -9.34 5.40 -4.54
C PRO A 95 -9.87 5.29 -3.10
N ASN A 96 -9.29 4.39 -2.28
CA ASN A 96 -9.76 4.09 -0.94
C ASN A 96 -8.92 4.75 0.16
N VAL A 97 -7.85 5.48 -0.19
CA VAL A 97 -7.04 6.19 0.79
C VAL A 97 -7.86 7.33 1.41
N ASP A 98 -8.12 7.25 2.71
CA ASP A 98 -8.79 8.30 3.46
C ASP A 98 -7.83 9.46 3.68
N LEU A 99 -8.08 10.57 2.98
CA LEU A 99 -7.26 11.78 3.05
C LEU A 99 -7.39 12.53 4.38
N PHE A 100 -8.42 12.22 5.17
CA PHE A 100 -8.72 12.90 6.43
C PHE A 100 -8.36 12.05 7.66
N ALA A 101 -7.92 10.82 7.46
CA ALA A 101 -7.41 9.99 8.54
C ALA A 101 -6.17 10.64 9.19
N GLY A 102 -6.15 10.66 10.52
CA GLY A 102 -5.07 11.28 11.31
C GLY A 102 -5.19 12.79 11.54
N ILE A 103 -6.25 13.44 11.04
CA ILE A 103 -6.57 14.82 11.44
C ILE A 103 -7.35 14.73 12.76
N GLU A 104 -6.65 14.85 13.89
CA GLU A 104 -7.30 15.07 15.18
C GLU A 104 -7.93 16.46 15.16
N ASP A 105 -9.24 16.52 15.01
CA ASP A 105 -9.99 17.76 15.16
C ASP A 105 -10.01 18.13 16.65
N GLU A 106 -9.10 19.00 17.08
CA GLU A 106 -9.02 19.51 18.46
C GLU A 106 -10.32 20.21 18.91
N ASN A 107 -11.30 20.45 18.02
CA ASN A 107 -12.53 21.19 18.33
C ASN A 107 -13.85 20.53 17.96
N SER A 108 -13.90 19.31 17.42
CA SER A 108 -15.18 18.64 17.16
C SER A 108 -15.34 17.33 17.93
N GLY A 109 -16.14 17.40 18.99
CA GLY A 109 -16.73 16.23 19.66
C GLY A 109 -17.72 15.48 18.76
N ARG A 110 -17.40 15.27 17.49
CA ARG A 110 -18.18 14.50 16.52
C ARG A 110 -17.27 13.47 15.89
N SER A 111 -17.25 12.27 16.46
CA SER A 111 -16.80 11.10 15.73
C SER A 111 -17.73 10.93 14.52
N LEU A 112 -17.28 11.33 13.34
CA LEU A 112 -17.95 10.97 12.09
C LEU A 112 -17.95 9.44 12.04
N GLY A 113 -19.16 8.87 12.06
CA GLY A 113 -19.39 7.44 12.27
C GLY A 113 -18.54 6.57 11.35
N ARG A 114 -17.56 5.89 11.93
CA ARG A 114 -16.81 4.81 11.26
C ARG A 114 -17.63 3.53 11.34
N LEU A 115 -17.91 2.95 10.18
CA LEU A 115 -18.51 1.63 10.04
C LEU A 115 -17.65 0.61 10.79
N HIS A 116 -18.17 0.08 11.90
CA HIS A 116 -17.54 -0.99 12.66
C HIS A 116 -17.56 -2.30 11.85
N ILE A 117 -16.50 -2.60 11.12
CA ILE A 117 -16.21 -3.98 10.73
C ILE A 117 -15.37 -4.60 11.85
N ARG A 118 -15.96 -5.54 12.58
CA ARG A 118 -15.26 -6.30 13.62
C ARG A 118 -14.19 -7.19 12.96
N PRO A 119 -12.98 -7.32 13.50
CA PRO A 119 -12.04 -8.34 13.05
C PRO A 119 -12.63 -9.73 13.31
N ALA A 120 -12.45 -10.63 12.35
CA ALA A 120 -12.67 -12.06 12.55
C ALA A 120 -11.81 -12.51 13.73
N ARG A 121 -12.45 -13.06 14.77
CA ARG A 121 -11.74 -13.66 15.90
C ARG A 121 -10.82 -14.74 15.37
N ILE A 122 -9.52 -14.60 15.61
CA ILE A 122 -8.57 -15.70 15.51
C ILE A 122 -8.98 -16.72 16.57
N CYS A 123 -9.39 -17.91 16.15
CA CYS A 123 -9.62 -19.04 17.05
C CYS A 123 -8.30 -19.38 17.76
N PRO A 124 -8.25 -19.49 19.09
CA PRO A 124 -7.11 -20.10 19.76
C PRO A 124 -7.15 -21.62 19.49
N ASN A 125 -5.95 -22.19 19.28
CA ASN A 125 -5.71 -23.63 19.16
C ASN A 125 -6.27 -24.43 20.35
#